data_AF-A0A3N5MQ79-F1
#
_entry.id   AF-A0A3N5MQ79-F1
#
_cell.length_a   1.000
_cell.length_b   1.000
_cell.length_c   1.000
_cell.angle_alpha   90.00
_cell.angle_beta   90.00
_cell.angle_gamma   90.00
#
_symmetry.space_group_name_H-M   'P 1'
#
loop_
_entity.id
_entity.type
_entity.pdbx_description
1 polymer ?
#
loop_
_entity_poly.entity_id
_entity_poly.type
_entity_poly.pdbx_seq_one_letter_code
_entity_poly.pdbx_strand_id
1 'polypeptide(L)'
;MPIPDMSPGQKTVEERFEKIKNHPVDIEKTPVEQFGEMDEWVFTLGENRLFLNPFTKRWYYFDRPHDDWKDIDAPAGTVVFSLKGGELVVERSGTPAGSAAPPAGAKQRFCQQCGAPLKTGLKFCSSCGTKIA
;
A
#
# COMPACT_ATOMS: atom_id res chain seq x y z
N MET A 1 -3.40 -3.71 25.23
CA MET A 1 -3.44 -4.62 24.06
C MET A 1 -2.00 -4.89 23.69
N PRO A 2 -1.53 -6.14 23.54
CA PRO A 2 -0.17 -6.39 23.11
C PRO A 2 0.00 -5.81 21.71
N ILE A 3 1.02 -4.97 21.53
CA ILE A 3 1.46 -4.51 20.23
C ILE A 3 1.85 -5.80 19.47
N PRO A 4 1.37 -6.03 18.23
CA PRO A 4 1.77 -7.20 17.47
C PRO A 4 3.31 -7.29 17.47
N ASP A 5 3.83 -8.49 17.72
CA ASP A 5 5.27 -8.77 17.85
C ASP A 5 5.95 -8.41 16.53
N MET A 6 6.46 -7.20 16.45
CA MET A 6 7.06 -6.64 15.27
C MET A 6 8.39 -7.34 15.02
N SER A 7 8.57 -7.85 13.80
CA SER A 7 9.77 -8.58 13.45
C SER A 7 11.03 -7.71 13.67
N PRO A 8 12.13 -8.24 14.24
CA PRO A 8 13.34 -7.46 14.53
C PRO A 8 13.97 -6.84 13.26
N GLY A 9 13.83 -7.51 12.12
CA GLY A 9 14.24 -6.95 10.82
C GLY A 9 13.40 -5.74 10.40
N GLN A 10 12.08 -5.82 10.56
CA GLN A 10 11.18 -4.71 10.28
C GLN A 10 11.51 -3.49 11.15
N LYS A 11 11.68 -3.72 12.46
CA LYS A 11 12.01 -2.67 13.42
C LYS A 11 13.31 -1.94 13.03
N THR A 12 14.34 -2.69 12.64
CA THR A 12 15.64 -2.14 12.23
C THR A 12 15.49 -1.21 11.01
N VAL A 13 14.76 -1.65 9.99
CA VAL A 13 14.52 -0.89 8.76
C VAL A 13 13.68 0.36 9.05
N GLU A 14 12.66 0.25 9.89
CA GLU A 14 11.82 1.40 10.25
C GLU A 14 12.54 2.42 11.15
N GLU A 15 13.29 1.98 12.16
CA GLU A 15 14.11 2.88 12.98
C GLU A 15 15.12 3.65 12.12
N ARG A 16 15.70 2.99 11.11
CA ARG A 16 16.56 3.65 10.13
C ARG A 16 15.78 4.68 9.32
N PHE A 17 14.59 4.31 8.81
CA PHE A 17 13.71 5.23 8.09
C PHE A 17 13.36 6.45 8.93
N GLU A 18 13.06 6.28 10.21
CA GLU A 18 12.72 7.39 11.10
C GLU A 18 13.85 8.41 11.27
N LYS A 19 15.11 7.98 11.16
CA LYS A 19 16.28 8.88 11.21
C LYS A 19 16.42 9.69 9.92
N ILE A 20 16.15 9.08 8.78
CA ILE A 20 16.35 9.71 7.46
C ILE A 20 15.08 10.38 6.89
N LYS A 21 13.88 10.11 7.42
CA LYS A 21 12.61 10.63 6.88
C LYS A 21 12.52 12.16 6.87
N ASN A 22 13.32 12.81 7.71
CA ASN A 22 13.45 14.26 7.82
C ASN A 22 14.69 14.82 7.11
N HIS A 23 15.51 13.96 6.51
CA HIS A 23 16.68 14.39 5.76
C HIS A 23 16.20 15.13 4.50
N PRO A 24 16.70 16.35 4.22
CA PRO A 24 16.34 17.06 3.01
C PRO A 24 16.74 16.24 1.79
N VAL A 25 15.81 16.11 0.84
CA VAL A 25 16.06 15.44 -0.44
C VAL A 25 16.80 16.44 -1.33
N ASP A 26 18.10 16.24 -1.42
CA ASP A 26 18.99 16.90 -2.37
C ASP A 26 18.86 16.26 -3.75
N ILE A 27 18.48 17.02 -4.77
CA ILE A 27 18.17 16.47 -6.10
C ILE A 27 19.46 16.17 -6.89
N GLU A 28 20.60 16.71 -6.44
CA GLU A 28 21.90 16.59 -7.11
C GLU A 28 22.67 15.34 -6.67
N LYS A 29 22.38 14.80 -5.49
CA LYS A 29 22.95 13.55 -4.99
C LYS A 29 22.19 12.33 -5.46
N THR A 30 22.89 11.21 -5.63
CA THR A 30 22.23 9.95 -5.99
C THR A 30 21.38 9.43 -4.82
N PRO A 31 20.26 8.73 -5.08
CA PRO A 31 19.40 8.17 -4.03
C PRO A 31 20.17 7.28 -3.04
N VAL A 32 21.19 6.58 -3.54
CA VAL A 32 22.06 5.69 -2.75
C VAL A 32 22.95 6.48 -1.79
N GLU A 33 23.45 7.64 -2.20
CA GLU A 33 24.27 8.51 -1.33
C GLU A 33 23.44 9.20 -0.24
N GLN A 34 22.16 9.43 -0.51
CA GLN A 34 21.28 10.15 0.41
C GLN A 34 20.60 9.24 1.44
N PHE A 35 20.17 8.06 1.00
CA PHE A 35 19.36 7.17 1.81
C PHE A 35 20.07 5.83 2.10
N GLY A 36 21.19 5.55 1.44
CA GLY A 36 21.91 4.27 1.53
C GLY A 36 21.49 3.26 0.46
N GLU A 37 22.12 2.09 0.50
CA GLU A 37 21.91 1.05 -0.50
C GLU A 37 20.54 0.39 -0.34
N MET A 38 19.90 0.02 -1.46
CA MET A 38 18.58 -0.63 -1.43
C MET A 38 18.57 -1.89 -0.57
N ASP A 39 19.67 -2.65 -0.54
CA ASP A 39 19.81 -3.87 0.27
C ASP A 39 19.65 -3.59 1.78
N GLU A 40 20.09 -2.42 2.25
CA GLU A 40 19.98 -2.02 3.66
C GLU A 40 18.53 -1.71 4.08
N TRP A 41 17.66 -1.53 3.10
CA TRP A 41 16.23 -1.30 3.26
C TRP A 41 15.41 -2.57 3.00
N VAL A 42 16.06 -3.68 2.63
CA VAL A 42 15.44 -4.99 2.46
C VAL A 42 15.64 -5.81 3.74
N PHE A 43 14.58 -6.49 4.17
CA PHE A 43 14.72 -7.54 5.17
C PHE A 43 13.98 -8.80 4.73
N THR A 44 14.50 -9.95 5.18
CA THR A 44 13.88 -11.25 4.95
C THR A 44 13.07 -11.64 6.16
N LEU A 45 11.83 -12.06 5.91
CA LEU A 45 10.96 -12.63 6.92
C LEU A 45 10.51 -14.02 6.46
N GLY A 46 11.23 -15.03 6.95
CA GLY A 46 11.07 -16.41 6.52
C GLY A 46 11.43 -16.52 5.04
N GLU A 47 10.42 -16.77 4.23
CA GLU A 47 10.52 -16.91 2.78
C GLU A 47 10.25 -15.61 2.00
N ASN A 48 9.80 -14.57 2.70
CA ASN A 48 9.35 -13.33 2.08
C ASN A 48 10.46 -12.29 2.17
N ARG A 49 10.66 -11.54 1.08
CA ARG A 49 11.54 -10.37 1.06
C ARG A 49 10.68 -9.12 1.05
N LEU A 50 10.97 -8.21 1.97
CA LEU A 50 10.23 -6.97 2.16
C LEU A 50 11.22 -5.81 2.05
N PHE A 51 10.83 -4.79 1.30
CA PHE A 51 11.64 -3.60 1.05
C PHE A 51 10.86 -2.37 1.49
N LEU A 52 11.47 -1.55 2.34
CA LEU A 52 10.95 -0.22 2.65
C LEU A 52 11.63 0.80 1.75
N ASN A 53 10.90 1.38 0.82
CA ASN A 53 11.46 2.43 0.00
C ASN A 53 11.51 3.75 0.78
N PRO A 54 12.68 4.33 1.08
CA PRO A 54 12.79 5.59 1.81
C PRO A 54 12.32 6.80 0.99
N PHE A 55 12.39 6.71 -0.35
CA PHE A 55 11.97 7.76 -1.27
C PHE A 55 10.45 7.85 -1.37
N THR A 56 9.77 6.70 -1.57
CA THR A 56 8.31 6.65 -1.67
C THR A 56 7.61 6.48 -0.32
N LYS A 57 8.38 6.16 0.74
CA LYS A 57 7.91 5.88 2.11
C LYS A 57 6.94 4.70 2.19
N ARG A 58 7.02 3.80 1.21
CA ARG A 58 6.11 2.68 1.00
C ARG A 58 6.83 1.35 1.13
N TRP A 59 6.11 0.37 1.63
CA TRP A 59 6.54 -1.00 1.65
C TRP A 59 6.28 -1.70 0.32
N TYR A 60 7.21 -2.58 -0.04
CA TYR A 60 7.16 -3.46 -1.19
C TYR A 60 7.46 -4.88 -0.74
N TYR A 61 6.84 -5.85 -1.38
CA TYR A 61 7.16 -7.26 -1.21
C TYR A 61 7.76 -7.81 -2.50
N PHE A 62 8.70 -8.72 -2.36
CA PHE A 62 9.31 -9.38 -3.50
C PHE A 62 8.44 -10.55 -3.94
N ASP A 63 7.89 -10.42 -5.13
CA ASP A 63 7.13 -11.47 -5.80
C ASP A 63 8.10 -12.41 -6.50
N ARG A 64 8.58 -13.43 -5.77
CA ARG A 64 9.51 -14.44 -6.29
C ARG A 64 9.09 -15.08 -7.62
N PRO A 65 7.81 -15.46 -7.86
CA PRO A 65 7.46 -16.10 -9.12
C PRO A 65 7.52 -15.15 -10.32
N HIS A 66 7.40 -13.83 -10.12
CA HIS A 66 7.48 -12.83 -11.20
C HIS A 66 8.80 -12.04 -11.20
N ASP A 67 9.73 -12.33 -10.28
CA ASP A 67 10.99 -11.60 -10.08
C ASP A 67 10.79 -10.08 -9.96
N ASP A 68 9.70 -9.65 -9.32
CA ASP A 68 9.26 -8.26 -9.30
C ASP A 68 9.01 -7.74 -7.88
N TRP A 69 9.22 -6.45 -7.67
CA TRP A 69 8.90 -5.77 -6.41
C TRP A 69 7.52 -5.13 -6.50
N LYS A 70 6.56 -5.71 -5.79
CA LYS A 70 5.19 -5.22 -5.77
C LYS A 70 4.92 -4.36 -4.56
N ASP A 71 4.24 -3.24 -4.76
CA ASP A 71 3.85 -2.36 -3.67
C ASP A 71 2.74 -3.01 -2.84
N ILE A 72 2.78 -2.83 -1.52
CA ILE A 72 1.71 -3.28 -0.62
C ILE A 72 0.74 -2.16 -0.26
N ASP A 73 0.83 -1.01 -0.94
CA ASP A 73 0.08 0.22 -0.69
C ASP A 73 0.08 0.63 0.81
N ALA A 74 1.16 0.32 1.54
CA ALA A 74 1.26 0.60 2.97
C ALA A 74 2.50 1.43 3.29
N PRO A 75 2.34 2.57 4.00
CA PRO A 75 3.48 3.37 4.43
C PRO A 75 4.19 2.80 5.65
N ALA A 76 5.45 3.19 5.85
CA ALA A 76 6.21 2.90 7.07
C ALA A 76 5.42 3.31 8.33
N GLY A 77 5.48 2.51 9.38
CA GLY A 77 4.84 2.76 10.67
C GLY A 77 3.36 2.40 10.76
N THR A 78 2.73 1.94 9.66
CA THR A 78 1.30 1.63 9.63
C THR A 78 0.96 0.14 9.53
N VAL A 79 1.94 -0.68 9.19
CA VAL A 79 1.81 -2.13 9.07
C VAL A 79 2.87 -2.81 9.91
N VAL A 80 2.54 -4.00 10.40
CA VAL A 80 3.47 -4.91 11.07
C VAL A 80 3.49 -6.21 10.27
N PHE A 81 4.68 -6.68 9.92
CA PHE A 81 4.90 -7.94 9.25
C PHE A 81 5.20 -9.02 10.28
N SER A 82 4.35 -10.03 10.29
CA SER A 82 4.41 -11.18 11.19
C SER A 82 4.44 -12.47 10.37
N LEU A 83 5.13 -13.50 10.86
CA LEU A 83 4.98 -14.86 10.32
C LEU A 83 4.03 -15.66 11.19
N LYS A 84 2.88 -16.05 10.65
CA LYS A 84 1.95 -16.99 11.31
C LYS A 84 1.93 -18.28 10.50
N GLY A 85 2.58 -19.32 11.02
CA GLY A 85 2.60 -20.65 10.38
C GLY A 85 3.36 -20.72 9.05
N GLY A 86 4.36 -19.84 8.84
CA GLY A 86 5.13 -19.76 7.59
C GLY A 86 4.54 -18.82 6.54
N GLU A 87 3.30 -18.37 6.73
CA GLU A 87 2.68 -17.35 5.87
C GLU A 87 2.99 -15.95 6.39
N LEU A 88 3.34 -15.04 5.46
CA LEU A 88 3.52 -13.63 5.76
C LEU A 88 2.17 -12.98 6.01
N VAL A 89 1.98 -12.49 7.23
CA VAL A 89 0.79 -11.74 7.62
C VAL A 89 1.16 -10.27 7.77
N VAL A 90 0.45 -9.40 7.04
CA VAL A 90 0.58 -7.95 7.13
C VAL A 90 -0.54 -7.42 8.01
N GLU A 91 -0.25 -7.11 9.27
CA GLU A 91 -1.20 -6.59 10.25
C GLU A 91 -1.16 -5.05 10.23
N ARG A 92 -2.19 -4.41 9.67
CA ARG A 92 -2.34 -2.94 9.70
C ARG A 92 -2.59 -2.49 11.15
N SER A 93 -1.63 -1.77 11.73
CA SER A 93 -1.65 -1.34 13.13
C SER A 93 -2.35 0.01 13.36
N GLY A 94 -2.99 0.55 12.32
CA GLY A 94 -3.84 1.75 12.39
C GLY A 94 -4.95 1.70 11.33
N THR A 95 -6.11 2.26 11.65
CA THR A 95 -7.29 2.34 10.77
C THR A 95 -6.91 2.80 9.35
N PRO A 96 -7.37 2.12 8.28
CA PRO A 96 -6.98 2.43 6.92
C PRO A 96 -7.55 3.79 6.48
N ALA A 97 -6.78 4.87 6.65
CA ALA A 97 -6.98 6.12 5.93
C ALA A 97 -6.02 6.14 4.73
N GLY A 98 -6.21 5.19 3.81
CA GLY A 98 -5.28 4.98 2.71
C GLY A 98 -5.76 3.98 1.68
N SER A 99 -7.07 3.91 1.47
CA SER A 99 -7.61 3.46 0.19
C SER A 99 -8.91 4.23 0.03
N ALA A 100 -8.82 5.38 -0.63
CA ALA A 100 -9.99 6.09 -1.09
C ALA A 100 -10.63 5.30 -2.25
N ALA A 101 -11.15 4.11 -1.95
CA ALA A 101 -12.39 3.69 -2.59
C ALA A 101 -13.47 4.64 -2.02
N PRO A 102 -14.20 5.40 -2.87
CA PRO A 102 -15.28 6.24 -2.36
C PRO A 102 -16.27 5.35 -1.60
N PRO A 103 -16.77 5.78 -0.43
CA PRO A 103 -17.67 4.97 0.37
C PRO A 103 -18.89 4.60 -0.48
N ALA A 104 -19.07 3.29 -0.65
CA ALA A 104 -20.22 2.67 -1.27
C ALA A 104 -21.47 2.99 -0.42
N GLY A 105 -22.04 4.17 -0.66
CA GLY A 105 -23.30 4.63 -0.08
C GLY A 105 -24.30 5.13 -1.12
N ALA A 106 -23.93 5.14 -2.41
CA ALA A 106 -24.88 5.38 -3.48
C ALA A 106 -25.44 4.03 -3.95
N LYS A 107 -26.73 3.77 -3.72
CA LYS A 107 -27.48 2.71 -4.38
C LYS A 107 -27.17 2.79 -5.89
N GLN A 108 -26.29 1.92 -6.39
CA GLN A 108 -25.98 1.84 -7.80
C GLN A 108 -27.25 1.38 -8.53
N ARG A 109 -27.95 2.31 -9.16
CA ARG A 109 -29.08 1.97 -10.04
C ARG A 109 -28.47 1.53 -11.36
N PHE A 110 -28.93 0.43 -11.94
CA PHE A 110 -28.51 -0.02 -13.25
C PHE A 110 -29.58 0.31 -14.28
N CYS A 111 -29.18 0.62 -15.51
CA CYS A 111 -30.09 0.85 -16.60
C CYS A 111 -30.85 -0.45 -16.93
N GLN A 112 -32.18 -0.41 -16.91
CA GLN A 112 -33.01 -1.57 -17.26
C GLN A 112 -32.92 -1.94 -18.75
N GLN A 113 -32.39 -1.05 -19.60
CA GLN A 113 -32.27 -1.30 -21.04
C GLN A 113 -30.90 -1.87 -21.44
N CYS A 114 -29.80 -1.34 -20.91
CA CYS A 114 -28.44 -1.74 -21.31
C CYS A 114 -27.59 -2.33 -20.18
N GLY A 115 -28.08 -2.33 -18.94
CA GLY A 115 -27.34 -2.80 -17.77
C GLY A 115 -26.24 -1.86 -17.27
N ALA A 116 -26.01 -0.71 -17.91
CA ALA A 116 -24.96 0.21 -17.49
C ALA A 116 -25.24 0.85 -16.11
N PRO A 117 -24.19 1.08 -15.29
CA PRO A 117 -24.34 1.72 -13.99
C PRO A 117 -24.76 3.19 -14.14
N LEU A 118 -25.83 3.58 -13.44
CA LEU A 118 -26.40 4.92 -13.45
C LEU A 118 -25.96 5.67 -12.20
N LYS A 119 -25.44 6.88 -12.40
CA LYS A 119 -25.16 7.83 -11.32
C LYS A 119 -26.46 8.46 -10.83
N THR A 120 -26.56 8.69 -9.52
CA THR A 120 -27.72 9.35 -8.89
C THR A 120 -27.90 10.77 -9.46
N GLY A 121 -29.10 11.07 -9.96
CA GLY A 121 -29.45 12.41 -10.49
C GLY A 121 -29.45 12.54 -12.02
N LEU A 122 -29.15 11.48 -12.77
CA LEU A 122 -29.21 11.50 -14.24
C LEU A 122 -30.65 11.27 -14.75
N LYS A 123 -31.12 12.16 -15.63
CA LYS A 123 -32.41 12.02 -16.35
C LYS A 123 -32.35 11.00 -17.51
N PHE A 124 -31.14 10.70 -18.00
CA PHE A 124 -30.88 9.82 -19.15
C PHE A 124 -29.61 8.99 -18.91
N CYS A 125 -29.57 7.80 -19.48
CA CYS A 125 -28.41 6.92 -19.41
C CYS A 125 -27.29 7.47 -20.29
N SER A 126 -26.11 7.70 -19.71
CA SER A 126 -24.93 8.16 -20.46
C SER A 126 -24.36 7.12 -21.42
N SER A 127 -24.79 5.86 -21.32
CA SER A 127 -24.27 4.77 -22.15
C SER A 127 -25.17 4.46 -23.35
N CYS A 128 -26.49 4.48 -23.19
CA CYS A 128 -27.45 4.15 -24.27
C CYS A 128 -28.43 5.27 -24.62
N GLY A 129 -28.41 6.40 -23.90
CA GLY A 129 -29.31 7.55 -24.14
C GLY A 129 -30.74 7.39 -23.61
N THR A 130 -31.10 6.21 -23.09
CA THR A 130 -32.46 5.91 -22.62
C THR A 130 -32.82 6.76 -21.41
N LYS A 131 -34.03 7.32 -21.42
CA LYS A 131 -34.58 8.08 -20.30
C LYS A 131 -34.74 7.18 -19.08
N ILE A 132 -34.21 7.62 -17.95
CA ILE A 132 -34.30 6.91 -16.67
C ILE A 132 -35.44 7.56 -15.88
N ALA A 133 -36.40 6.75 -15.45
CA ALA A 133 -37.56 7.18 -14.66
C ALA A 133 -37.24 7.31 -13.16
#